data_AF-A0A8S9ZUB8-F1
#
_entry.id   AF-A0A8S9ZUB8-F1
#
_cell.length_a   1.000
_cell.length_b   1.000
_cell.length_c   1.000
_cell.angle_alpha   90.00
_cell.angle_beta   90.00
_cell.angle_gamma   90.00
#
_symmetry.space_group_name_H-M   'P 1'
#
loop_
_entity.id
_entity.type
_entity.pdbx_description
1 polymer ?
#
loop_
_entity_poly.entity_id
_entity_poly.type
_entity_poly.pdbx_seq_one_letter_code
_entity_poly.pdbx_strand_id
1 'polypeptide(L)'
;MGECLPIFGKISVLVIVVESSYKTHYAVAQRSLECYLRSTNYTFKLIDLDHDERTNKYCKHDQLFFKKHCAVSVYLSDSDWTLVLDADTGVVNPNHCIEEWIDNRVDLIFYERFFNWEIASGNYLAKNTEFSRAFLMNWANMQFTQSKNFSGADNGALQLHILQTVIPSAKAEVKACKKFWNLANSYERYMGYVTCIKTSLGATRLWPGKLRILRRGHAWVRDWFLTTDSWSERDFMLHGWKAQNISSSWESPFTRVPVPNECNKGYAGWNWRTEKRISIDDVRSQFARAEKSGGIAFPKEARIFSYLTEPDVGECYPYCDEWT
;
A
#
# COMPACT_ATOMS: atom_id res chain seq x y z
N MET A 1 2.80 11.55 22.85
CA MET A 1 3.09 12.08 21.51
C MET A 1 3.99 13.30 21.63
N GLY A 2 5.23 13.18 21.14
CA GLY A 2 6.10 14.32 20.90
C GLY A 2 5.66 15.12 19.67
N GLU A 3 6.28 16.27 19.43
CA GLU A 3 6.06 17.05 18.22
C GLU A 3 6.73 16.37 17.01
N CYS A 4 6.03 16.29 15.88
CA CYS A 4 6.60 15.81 14.62
C CYS A 4 7.39 16.93 13.96
N LEU A 5 8.72 16.82 14.01
CA LEU A 5 9.62 17.80 13.43
C LEU A 5 9.63 17.68 11.90
N PRO A 6 9.52 18.79 11.13
CA PRO A 6 9.45 18.76 9.68
C PRO A 6 10.83 18.51 9.03
N ILE A 7 11.42 17.34 9.28
CA ILE A 7 12.79 16.98 8.86
C ILE A 7 12.91 16.86 7.33
N PHE A 8 11.81 16.50 6.66
CA PHE A 8 11.78 16.25 5.22
C PHE A 8 10.92 17.28 4.45
N GLY A 9 10.80 18.49 5.00
CA GLY A 9 10.04 19.58 4.39
C GLY A 9 8.53 19.43 4.61
N LYS A 10 7.74 19.90 3.65
CA LYS A 10 6.29 19.85 3.71
C LYS A 10 5.79 18.44 3.39
N ILE A 11 5.13 17.82 4.36
CA ILE A 11 4.49 16.51 4.20
C ILE A 11 2.98 16.70 4.07
N SER A 12 2.40 16.11 3.03
CA SER A 12 0.95 15.97 2.89
C SER A 12 0.47 14.55 3.19
N VAL A 13 -0.71 14.42 3.78
CA VAL A 13 -1.50 13.19 3.79
C VAL A 13 -2.62 13.34 2.79
N LEU A 14 -2.69 12.41 1.85
CA LEU A 14 -3.64 12.43 0.75
C LEU A 14 -4.46 11.14 0.76
N VAL A 15 -5.78 11.29 0.92
CA VAL A 15 -6.75 10.21 0.87
C VAL A 15 -7.59 10.39 -0.39
N ILE A 16 -7.75 9.30 -1.14
CA ILE A 16 -8.57 9.28 -2.35
C ILE A 16 -9.88 8.55 -2.06
N VAL A 17 -11.01 9.15 -2.46
CA VAL A 17 -12.35 8.60 -2.23
C VAL A 17 -13.23 8.72 -3.47
N VAL A 18 -14.35 8.01 -3.44
CA VAL A 18 -15.55 8.34 -4.20
C VAL A 18 -16.68 8.61 -3.22
N GLU A 19 -17.50 9.60 -3.53
CA GLU A 19 -18.52 10.12 -2.63
C GLU A 19 -19.47 9.03 -2.12
N SER A 20 -19.90 8.14 -3.02
CA SER A 20 -20.85 7.06 -2.73
C SER A 20 -20.32 6.09 -1.64
N SER A 21 -19.05 5.71 -1.71
CA SER A 21 -18.43 4.84 -0.71
C SER A 21 -18.12 5.60 0.58
N TYR A 22 -17.66 6.84 0.51
CA TYR A 22 -17.35 7.66 1.69
C TYR A 22 -18.57 7.94 2.57
N LYS A 23 -19.74 8.15 1.97
CA LYS A 23 -21.00 8.34 2.71
C LYS A 23 -21.49 7.09 3.44
N THR A 24 -21.03 5.91 3.02
CA THR A 24 -21.54 4.62 3.51
C THR A 24 -20.50 3.79 4.27
N HIS A 25 -19.22 4.11 4.14
CA HIS A 25 -18.10 3.41 4.77
C HIS A 25 -17.06 4.41 5.29
N TYR A 26 -16.15 3.92 6.15
CA TYR A 26 -14.88 4.57 6.52
C TYR A 26 -14.88 5.66 7.60
N ALA A 27 -16.02 6.11 8.14
CA ALA A 27 -16.00 7.20 9.13
C ALA A 27 -15.12 6.90 10.35
N VAL A 28 -15.00 5.64 10.78
CA VAL A 28 -14.09 5.31 11.90
C VAL A 28 -12.62 5.48 11.51
N ALA A 29 -12.22 5.03 10.32
CA ALA A 29 -10.88 5.25 9.78
C ALA A 29 -10.59 6.75 9.61
N GLN A 30 -11.47 7.46 8.93
CA GLN A 30 -11.28 8.85 8.55
C GLN A 30 -11.27 9.77 9.77
N ARG A 31 -12.18 9.56 10.74
CA ARG A 31 -12.16 10.34 11.99
C ARG A 31 -10.93 10.07 12.85
N SER A 32 -10.41 8.83 12.86
CA SER A 32 -9.15 8.54 13.55
C SER A 32 -7.96 9.25 12.90
N LEU A 33 -7.93 9.33 11.57
CA LEU A 33 -6.92 10.07 10.82
C LEU A 33 -7.05 11.58 11.03
N GLU A 34 -8.25 12.15 10.94
CA GLU A 34 -8.50 13.57 11.24
C GLU A 34 -8.08 13.92 12.66
N CYS A 35 -8.39 13.06 13.63
CA CYS A 35 -7.97 13.21 15.02
C CYS A 35 -6.44 13.29 15.17
N TYR A 36 -5.70 12.43 14.46
CA TYR A 36 -4.24 12.49 14.40
C TYR A 36 -3.74 13.78 13.74
N LEU A 37 -4.33 14.17 12.62
CA LEU A 37 -3.89 15.35 11.87
C LEU A 37 -4.03 16.64 12.70
N ARG A 38 -5.00 16.73 13.60
CA ARG A 38 -5.18 17.86 14.54
C ARG A 38 -3.99 18.08 15.49
N SER A 39 -3.18 17.06 15.74
CA SER A 39 -2.01 17.16 16.62
C SER A 39 -0.70 17.37 15.86
N THR A 40 -0.75 17.50 14.53
CA THR A 40 0.42 17.61 13.64
C THR A 40 0.32 18.84 12.73
N ASN A 41 1.41 19.14 12.02
CA ASN A 41 1.45 20.20 11.01
C ASN A 41 1.37 19.67 9.57
N TYR A 42 0.97 18.42 9.37
CA TYR A 42 0.82 17.85 8.02
C TYR A 42 -0.36 18.50 7.29
N THR A 43 -0.18 18.70 5.98
CA THR A 43 -1.29 19.15 5.13
C THR A 43 -2.18 17.97 4.80
N PHE A 44 -3.49 18.08 5.01
CA PHE A 44 -4.43 17.03 4.63
C PHE A 44 -5.20 17.37 3.36
N LYS A 45 -5.33 16.41 2.46
CA LYS A 45 -6.18 16.50 1.27
C LYS A 45 -7.03 15.24 1.11
N LEU A 46 -8.34 15.43 1.09
CA LEU A 46 -9.31 14.42 0.69
C LEU A 46 -9.73 14.73 -0.74
N ILE A 47 -9.42 13.84 -1.68
CA ILE A 47 -9.76 14.02 -3.10
C ILE A 47 -10.89 13.07 -3.47
N ASP A 48 -12.02 13.64 -3.85
CA ASP A 48 -13.14 12.91 -4.42
C ASP A 48 -12.96 12.77 -5.93
N LEU A 49 -12.73 11.55 -6.40
CA LEU A 49 -12.44 11.25 -7.81
C LEU A 49 -13.60 11.59 -8.75
N ASP A 50 -14.83 11.71 -8.24
CA ASP A 50 -16.00 12.03 -9.06
C ASP A 50 -16.05 13.54 -9.38
N HIS A 51 -15.65 14.39 -8.42
CA HIS A 51 -15.91 15.82 -8.47
C HIS A 51 -14.65 16.70 -8.52
N ASP A 52 -13.45 16.15 -8.27
CA ASP A 52 -12.22 16.93 -8.25
C ASP A 52 -11.83 17.44 -9.65
N GLU A 53 -11.88 18.77 -9.84
CA GLU A 53 -11.61 19.42 -11.13
C GLU A 53 -10.20 19.13 -11.66
N ARG A 54 -9.19 19.15 -10.78
CA ARG A 54 -7.79 18.92 -11.17
C ARG A 54 -7.62 17.50 -11.67
N THR A 55 -8.14 16.51 -10.95
CA THR A 55 -8.13 15.11 -11.37
C THR A 55 -8.89 14.93 -12.67
N ASN A 56 -10.12 15.44 -12.77
CA ASN A 56 -10.95 15.30 -13.99
C ASN A 56 -10.31 15.97 -15.23
N LYS A 57 -9.50 17.02 -15.03
CA LYS A 57 -8.75 17.66 -16.12
C LYS A 57 -7.59 16.81 -16.64
N TYR A 58 -6.85 16.15 -15.76
CA TYR A 58 -5.58 15.49 -16.11
C TYR A 58 -5.67 13.95 -16.19
N CYS A 59 -6.65 13.35 -15.54
CA CYS A 59 -6.78 11.89 -15.38
C CYS A 59 -7.97 11.36 -16.17
N LYS A 60 -7.67 10.74 -17.32
CA LYS A 60 -8.65 10.14 -18.24
C LYS A 60 -9.02 8.69 -17.87
N HIS A 61 -8.56 8.21 -16.73
CA HIS A 61 -8.74 6.84 -16.27
C HIS A 61 -10.14 6.65 -15.68
N ASP A 62 -10.90 5.69 -16.22
CA ASP A 62 -12.25 5.37 -15.71
C ASP A 62 -12.27 4.38 -14.54
N GLN A 63 -11.22 3.56 -14.35
CA GLN A 63 -11.17 2.63 -13.23
C GLN A 63 -10.67 3.34 -11.98
N LEU A 64 -11.51 3.38 -10.94
CA LEU A 64 -11.24 4.02 -9.64
C LEU A 64 -9.80 3.84 -9.15
N PHE A 65 -9.37 2.58 -9.02
CA PHE A 65 -8.08 2.25 -8.44
C PHE A 65 -6.89 2.76 -9.29
N PHE A 66 -7.02 2.80 -10.61
CA PHE A 66 -5.99 3.37 -11.48
C PHE A 66 -6.05 4.90 -11.51
N LYS A 67 -7.27 5.49 -11.53
CA LYS A 67 -7.48 6.94 -11.46
C LYS A 67 -6.88 7.54 -10.20
N LYS A 68 -6.91 6.80 -9.08
CA LYS A 68 -6.20 7.11 -7.83
C LYS A 68 -4.74 7.51 -8.07
N HIS A 69 -3.97 6.67 -8.75
CA HIS A 69 -2.54 6.89 -8.94
C HIS A 69 -2.25 8.07 -9.90
N CYS A 70 -3.12 8.30 -10.88
CA CYS A 70 -3.06 9.51 -11.68
C CYS A 70 -3.31 10.76 -10.83
N ALA A 71 -4.36 10.78 -10.00
CA ALA A 71 -4.66 11.91 -9.11
C ALA A 71 -3.46 12.21 -8.20
N VAL A 72 -2.87 11.18 -7.57
CA VAL A 72 -1.66 11.33 -6.76
C VAL A 72 -0.52 11.96 -7.56
N SER A 73 -0.25 11.48 -8.78
CA SER A 73 0.83 12.03 -9.61
C SER A 73 0.70 13.54 -9.88
N VAL A 74 -0.54 14.02 -10.00
CA VAL A 74 -0.88 15.42 -10.27
C VAL A 74 -0.77 16.27 -8.99
N TYR A 75 -1.19 15.73 -7.85
CA TYR A 75 -1.14 16.41 -6.56
C TYR A 75 0.24 16.35 -5.88
N LEU A 76 1.13 15.46 -6.32
CA LEU A 76 2.44 15.28 -5.71
C LEU A 76 3.28 16.57 -5.68
N SER A 77 3.06 17.46 -6.66
CA SER A 77 3.75 18.75 -6.75
C SER A 77 3.45 19.73 -5.59
N ASP A 78 2.41 19.50 -4.80
CA ASP A 78 1.97 20.40 -3.75
C ASP A 78 2.76 20.25 -2.41
N SER A 79 3.68 19.28 -2.33
CA SER A 79 4.45 18.93 -1.12
C SER A 79 5.80 18.31 -1.46
N ASP A 80 6.69 18.17 -0.48
CA ASP A 80 7.99 17.49 -0.66
C ASP A 80 7.81 15.97 -0.58
N TRP A 81 6.95 15.54 0.33
CA TRP A 81 6.50 14.15 0.46
C TRP A 81 4.98 14.08 0.63
N THR A 82 4.40 13.02 0.10
CA THR A 82 2.98 12.70 0.26
C THR A 82 2.83 11.28 0.78
N LEU A 83 2.15 11.14 1.92
CA LEU A 83 1.61 9.88 2.39
C LEU A 83 0.26 9.66 1.71
N VAL A 84 0.20 8.66 0.83
CA VAL A 84 -1.04 8.24 0.16
C VAL A 84 -1.69 7.15 0.99
N LEU A 85 -3.00 7.28 1.22
CA LEU A 85 -3.78 6.32 2.00
C LEU A 85 -5.09 5.95 1.28
N ASP A 86 -5.45 4.67 1.35
CA ASP A 86 -6.82 4.23 1.09
C ASP A 86 -7.75 4.67 2.23
N ALA A 87 -9.01 4.91 1.91
CA ALA A 87 -9.99 5.48 2.84
C ALA A 87 -10.28 4.59 4.07
N ASP A 88 -10.05 3.29 3.99
CA ASP A 88 -10.23 2.34 5.09
C ASP A 88 -8.98 2.16 5.97
N THR A 89 -7.99 3.05 5.84
CA THR A 89 -6.82 3.09 6.70
C THR A 89 -7.02 4.10 7.83
N GLY A 90 -7.04 3.63 9.07
CA GLY A 90 -7.21 4.45 10.25
C GLY A 90 -5.98 4.48 11.15
N VAL A 91 -5.78 5.58 11.87
CA VAL A 91 -4.72 5.71 12.88
C VAL A 91 -5.19 5.00 14.16
N VAL A 92 -4.40 4.06 14.66
CA VAL A 92 -4.68 3.38 15.94
C VAL A 92 -3.84 3.92 17.09
N ASN A 93 -2.64 4.41 16.78
CA ASN A 93 -1.69 4.94 17.75
C ASN A 93 -1.09 6.25 17.21
N PRO A 94 -1.48 7.41 17.74
CA PRO A 94 -1.01 8.70 17.26
C PRO A 94 0.44 9.00 17.69
N ASN A 95 1.09 8.15 18.49
CA ASN A 95 2.45 8.38 18.98
C ASN A 95 3.52 8.09 17.93
N HIS A 96 3.31 8.56 16.70
CA HIS A 96 4.18 8.38 15.57
C HIS A 96 4.19 9.59 14.65
N CYS A 97 5.30 9.76 13.95
CA CYS A 97 5.51 10.79 12.95
C CYS A 97 5.80 10.14 11.58
N ILE A 98 5.28 10.71 10.50
CA ILE A 98 5.40 10.12 9.15
C ILE A 98 6.87 10.02 8.74
N GLU A 99 7.70 10.94 9.24
CA GLU A 99 9.15 10.98 9.05
C GLU A 99 9.86 9.68 9.49
N GLU A 100 9.29 8.90 10.42
CA GLU A 100 9.85 7.62 10.86
C GLU A 100 10.01 6.61 9.71
N TRP A 101 9.20 6.74 8.65
CA TRP A 101 9.23 5.86 7.48
C TRP A 101 9.80 6.49 6.22
N ILE A 102 10.17 7.77 6.25
CA ILE A 102 10.80 8.43 5.11
C ILE A 102 12.27 7.98 4.99
N ASP A 103 12.64 7.54 3.80
CA ASP A 103 14.00 7.20 3.41
C ASP A 103 14.40 8.08 2.23
N ASN A 104 15.19 9.13 2.49
CA ASN A 104 15.52 10.14 1.47
C ASN A 104 16.41 9.63 0.33
N ARG A 105 16.91 8.39 0.43
CA ARG A 105 17.71 7.72 -0.61
C ARG A 105 16.86 7.23 -1.77
N VAL A 106 15.54 7.23 -1.63
CA VAL A 106 14.58 6.79 -2.64
C VAL A 106 13.47 7.81 -2.84
N ASP A 107 12.71 7.64 -3.90
CA ASP A 107 11.63 8.54 -4.29
C ASP A 107 10.25 7.96 -3.97
N LEU A 108 10.12 6.63 -3.88
CA LEU A 108 8.89 5.93 -3.52
C LEU A 108 9.15 4.89 -2.43
N ILE A 109 8.21 4.72 -1.50
CA ILE A 109 8.30 3.73 -0.44
C ILE A 109 6.99 2.96 -0.38
N PHE A 110 7.09 1.66 -0.67
CA PHE A 110 6.02 0.68 -0.60
C PHE A 110 6.27 -0.30 0.54
N TYR A 111 5.35 -1.22 0.77
CA TYR A 111 5.54 -2.31 1.71
C TYR A 111 4.86 -3.59 1.26
N GLU A 112 5.35 -4.71 1.77
CA GLU A 112 4.80 -6.03 1.49
C GLU A 112 3.65 -6.37 2.46
N ARG A 113 2.57 -6.98 1.95
CA ARG A 113 1.39 -7.41 2.72
C ARG A 113 1.56 -8.80 3.33
N PHE A 114 0.84 -9.07 4.42
CA PHE A 114 0.92 -10.36 5.11
C PHE A 114 0.17 -11.50 4.42
N PHE A 115 -1.11 -11.31 4.11
CA PHE A 115 -1.99 -12.42 3.67
C PHE A 115 -1.72 -12.93 2.27
N ASN A 116 -1.09 -12.14 1.40
CA ASN A 116 -0.87 -12.55 0.01
C ASN A 116 0.49 -12.15 -0.58
N TRP A 117 1.46 -11.70 0.22
CA TRP A 117 2.83 -11.37 -0.22
C TRP A 117 2.96 -10.32 -1.33
N GLU A 118 1.87 -9.68 -1.73
CA GLU A 118 1.92 -8.59 -2.69
C GLU A 118 2.55 -7.36 -2.06
N ILE A 119 3.14 -6.51 -2.90
CA ILE A 119 3.45 -5.13 -2.55
C ILE A 119 2.11 -4.36 -2.51
N ALA A 120 1.84 -3.62 -1.44
CA ALA A 120 0.58 -2.91 -1.25
C ALA A 120 0.46 -1.70 -2.20
N SER A 121 -0.70 -1.59 -2.85
CA SER A 121 -1.08 -0.44 -3.70
C SER A 121 -1.88 0.65 -2.97
N GLY A 122 -2.52 0.28 -1.87
CA GLY A 122 -3.41 1.14 -1.11
C GLY A 122 -2.71 2.32 -0.47
N ASN A 123 -1.54 2.06 0.13
CA ASN A 123 -0.83 3.02 0.95
C ASN A 123 0.66 3.04 0.57
N TYR A 124 1.23 4.22 0.33
CA TYR A 124 2.65 4.40 0.02
C TYR A 124 3.10 5.84 0.32
N LEU A 125 4.41 6.03 0.50
CA LEU A 125 5.02 7.37 0.55
C LEU A 125 5.62 7.69 -0.81
N ALA A 126 5.38 8.90 -1.29
CA ALA A 126 5.94 9.40 -2.53
C ALA A 126 6.61 10.76 -2.32
N LYS A 127 7.87 10.87 -2.75
CA LYS A 127 8.62 12.11 -2.83
C LYS A 127 8.26 12.84 -4.10
N ASN A 128 8.17 14.15 -4.05
CA ASN A 128 7.89 14.98 -5.21
C ASN A 128 9.09 15.11 -6.16
N THR A 129 9.23 14.12 -7.05
CA THR A 129 10.24 14.09 -8.10
C THR A 129 9.61 13.80 -9.45
N GLU A 130 10.32 14.12 -10.54
CA GLU A 130 9.90 13.73 -11.89
C GLU A 130 9.73 12.21 -12.01
N PHE A 131 10.64 11.45 -11.39
CA PHE A 131 10.58 9.99 -11.34
C PHE A 131 9.29 9.49 -10.68
N SER A 132 8.93 9.97 -9.48
CA SER A 132 7.70 9.56 -8.80
C SER A 132 6.44 9.88 -9.60
N ARG A 133 6.36 11.09 -10.17
CA ARG A 133 5.21 11.49 -10.99
C ARG A 133 5.07 10.61 -12.23
N ALA A 134 6.18 10.33 -12.92
CA ALA A 134 6.20 9.44 -14.07
C ALA A 134 5.84 7.99 -13.69
N PHE A 135 6.38 7.48 -12.58
CA PHE A 135 6.06 6.13 -12.09
C PHE A 135 4.57 5.97 -11.82
N LEU A 136 3.96 6.92 -11.09
CA LEU A 136 2.55 6.89 -10.73
C LEU A 136 1.63 7.03 -11.96
N MET A 137 1.98 7.90 -12.90
CA MET A 137 1.24 8.06 -14.15
C MET A 137 1.33 6.79 -15.01
N ASN A 138 2.52 6.19 -15.14
CA ASN A 138 2.70 4.95 -15.89
C ASN A 138 1.92 3.79 -15.25
N TRP A 139 1.91 3.70 -13.92
CA TRP A 139 1.10 2.73 -13.21
C TRP A 139 -0.40 2.94 -13.46
N ALA A 140 -0.90 4.17 -13.38
CA ALA A 140 -2.29 4.50 -13.72
C ALA A 140 -2.62 4.08 -15.17
N ASN A 141 -1.72 4.35 -16.12
CA ASN A 141 -1.89 4.00 -17.53
C ASN A 141 -1.95 2.48 -17.79
N MET A 142 -1.49 1.64 -16.85
CA MET A 142 -1.64 0.19 -16.99
C MET A 142 -3.10 -0.26 -16.98
N GLN A 143 -4.06 0.60 -16.60
CA GLN A 143 -5.50 0.35 -16.83
C GLN A 143 -5.76 -0.12 -18.27
N PHE A 144 -5.10 0.49 -19.24
CA PHE A 144 -5.34 0.27 -20.67
C PHE A 144 -4.64 -0.98 -21.22
N THR A 145 -3.71 -1.57 -20.45
CA THR A 145 -2.85 -2.69 -20.89
C THR A 145 -2.86 -3.89 -19.96
N GLN A 146 -3.52 -3.81 -18.80
CA GLN A 146 -3.65 -4.93 -17.87
C GLN A 146 -4.39 -6.12 -18.50
N SER A 147 -4.21 -7.30 -17.92
CA SER A 147 -4.95 -8.50 -18.33
C SER A 147 -6.46 -8.26 -18.24
N LYS A 148 -7.21 -8.77 -19.24
CA LYS A 148 -8.69 -8.79 -19.21
C LYS A 148 -9.25 -9.92 -18.32
N ASN A 149 -8.40 -10.85 -17.89
CA ASN A 149 -8.76 -11.91 -16.94
C ASN A 149 -8.59 -11.41 -15.50
N PHE A 150 -8.47 -12.32 -14.51
CA PHE A 150 -8.24 -11.93 -13.13
C PHE A 150 -6.89 -11.21 -13.02
N SER A 151 -6.91 -9.89 -12.82
CA SER A 151 -5.70 -9.06 -12.84
C SER A 151 -5.21 -8.62 -11.47
N GLY A 152 -6.03 -8.68 -10.41
CA GLY A 152 -5.72 -8.01 -9.15
C GLY A 152 -5.73 -6.47 -9.26
N ALA A 153 -6.32 -5.93 -10.33
CA ALA A 153 -6.47 -4.50 -10.61
C ALA A 153 -5.14 -3.71 -10.53
N ASP A 154 -5.15 -2.55 -9.88
CA ASP A 154 -3.98 -1.70 -9.65
C ASP A 154 -2.88 -2.43 -8.87
N ASN A 155 -3.25 -3.22 -7.86
CA ASN A 155 -2.30 -3.95 -7.03
C ASN A 155 -1.53 -5.00 -7.84
N GLY A 156 -2.20 -5.70 -8.75
CA GLY A 156 -1.53 -6.62 -9.67
C GLY A 156 -0.67 -5.92 -10.69
N ALA A 157 -1.15 -4.80 -11.25
CA ALA A 157 -0.34 -3.98 -12.15
C ALA A 157 0.94 -3.44 -11.49
N LEU A 158 0.87 -3.07 -10.21
CA LEU A 158 1.99 -2.57 -9.43
C LEU A 158 3.16 -3.56 -9.38
N GLN A 159 2.88 -4.86 -9.20
CA GLN A 159 3.94 -5.87 -9.05
C GLN A 159 4.84 -5.91 -10.29
N LEU A 160 4.25 -5.99 -11.49
CA LEU A 160 4.99 -5.99 -12.75
C LEU A 160 5.69 -4.66 -12.99
N HIS A 161 5.00 -3.54 -12.71
CA HIS A 161 5.57 -2.20 -12.90
C HIS A 161 6.82 -1.97 -12.04
N ILE A 162 6.81 -2.44 -10.80
CA ILE A 162 7.97 -2.37 -9.92
C ILE A 162 9.13 -3.20 -10.50
N LEU A 163 8.89 -4.44 -10.92
CA LEU A 163 9.94 -5.29 -11.52
C LEU A 163 10.58 -4.60 -12.73
N GLN A 164 9.76 -4.10 -13.67
CA GLN A 164 10.23 -3.38 -14.86
C GLN A 164 11.00 -2.09 -14.50
N THR A 165 10.58 -1.39 -13.45
CA THR A 165 11.21 -0.14 -13.02
C THR A 165 12.57 -0.39 -12.37
N VAL A 166 12.67 -1.40 -11.50
CA VAL A 166 13.86 -1.60 -10.68
C VAL A 166 14.91 -2.49 -11.34
N ILE A 167 14.49 -3.40 -12.22
CA ILE A 167 15.36 -4.31 -12.98
C ILE A 167 14.95 -4.29 -14.46
N PRO A 168 15.20 -3.20 -15.21
CA PRO A 168 14.78 -3.08 -16.60
C PRO A 168 15.39 -4.13 -17.53
N SER A 169 16.51 -4.74 -17.13
CA SER A 169 17.19 -5.79 -17.89
C SER A 169 16.59 -7.19 -17.72
N ALA A 170 15.67 -7.38 -16.77
CA ALA A 170 15.00 -8.66 -16.51
C ALA A 170 13.89 -8.94 -17.53
N LYS A 171 14.18 -8.81 -18.83
CA LYS A 171 13.15 -8.90 -19.90
C LYS A 171 12.52 -10.29 -19.95
N ALA A 172 13.31 -11.34 -19.74
CA ALA A 172 12.85 -12.73 -19.73
C ALA A 172 11.89 -12.98 -18.54
N GLU A 173 12.26 -12.55 -17.33
CA GLU A 173 11.44 -12.68 -16.13
C GLU A 173 10.15 -11.87 -16.24
N VAL A 174 10.23 -10.64 -16.73
CA VAL A 174 9.06 -9.80 -16.98
C VAL A 174 8.10 -10.50 -17.96
N LYS A 175 8.63 -11.10 -19.03
CA LYS A 175 7.83 -11.86 -20.01
C LYS A 175 7.17 -13.08 -19.35
N ALA A 176 7.92 -13.87 -18.58
CA ALA A 176 7.43 -15.05 -17.88
C ALA A 176 6.33 -14.68 -16.86
N CYS A 177 6.57 -13.70 -15.99
CA CYS A 177 5.60 -13.26 -14.99
C CYS A 177 4.34 -12.68 -15.65
N LYS A 178 4.51 -11.88 -16.72
CA LYS A 178 3.36 -11.35 -17.49
C LYS A 178 2.53 -12.46 -18.13
N LYS A 179 3.15 -13.57 -18.56
CA LYS A 179 2.42 -14.74 -19.07
C LYS A 179 1.56 -15.37 -17.97
N PHE A 180 2.10 -15.60 -16.77
CA PHE A 180 1.29 -16.08 -15.63
C PHE A 180 0.15 -15.13 -15.30
N TRP A 181 0.41 -13.82 -15.32
CA TRP A 181 -0.61 -12.81 -15.04
C TRP A 181 -1.75 -12.81 -16.07
N ASN A 182 -1.42 -12.91 -17.36
CA ASN A 182 -2.41 -12.95 -18.44
C ASN A 182 -3.27 -14.23 -18.41
N LEU A 183 -2.69 -15.35 -17.97
CA LEU A 183 -3.38 -16.65 -17.89
C LEU A 183 -4.15 -16.85 -16.57
N ALA A 184 -3.98 -15.97 -15.58
CA ALA A 184 -4.67 -16.06 -14.30
C ALA A 184 -6.18 -15.85 -14.47
N ASN A 185 -6.96 -16.88 -14.15
CA ASN A 185 -8.42 -16.86 -14.17
C ASN A 185 -9.05 -17.19 -12.80
N SER A 186 -8.21 -17.30 -11.77
CA SER A 186 -8.60 -17.48 -10.37
C SER A 186 -7.55 -16.83 -9.46
N TYR A 187 -7.90 -16.65 -8.19
CA TYR A 187 -6.97 -16.13 -7.18
C TYR A 187 -5.75 -17.04 -7.01
N GLU A 188 -5.95 -18.36 -7.02
CA GLU A 188 -4.89 -19.36 -6.87
C GLU A 188 -3.84 -19.26 -7.98
N ARG A 189 -4.29 -19.11 -9.24
CA ARG A 189 -3.37 -18.94 -10.37
C ARG A 189 -2.72 -17.57 -10.39
N TYR A 190 -3.45 -16.54 -9.99
CA TYR A 190 -2.91 -15.19 -9.80
C TYR A 190 -1.76 -15.17 -8.78
N MET A 191 -1.86 -15.95 -7.70
CA MET A 191 -0.78 -16.06 -6.74
C MET A 191 0.50 -16.67 -7.35
N GLY A 192 0.42 -17.45 -8.43
CA GLY A 192 1.59 -17.87 -9.21
C GLY A 192 2.32 -16.70 -9.86
N TYR A 193 1.59 -15.72 -10.40
CA TYR A 193 2.17 -14.47 -10.88
C TYR A 193 2.88 -13.69 -9.76
N VAL A 194 2.26 -13.58 -8.58
CA VAL A 194 2.87 -12.93 -7.42
C VAL A 194 4.15 -13.65 -6.99
N THR A 195 4.15 -14.99 -6.97
CA THR A 195 5.36 -15.79 -6.72
C THR A 195 6.46 -15.46 -7.73
N CYS A 196 6.13 -15.44 -9.02
CA CYS A 196 7.09 -15.12 -10.09
C CYS A 196 7.77 -13.75 -9.86
N ILE A 197 6.97 -12.69 -9.67
CA ILE A 197 7.51 -11.34 -9.41
C ILE A 197 8.40 -11.33 -8.17
N LYS A 198 7.93 -11.94 -7.08
CA LYS A 198 8.67 -12.00 -5.82
C LYS A 198 10.02 -12.70 -5.98
N THR A 199 10.05 -13.81 -6.71
CA THR A 199 11.31 -14.53 -6.98
C THR A 199 12.25 -13.71 -7.87
N SER A 200 11.72 -13.01 -8.87
CA SER A 200 12.52 -12.18 -9.78
C SER A 200 13.11 -10.94 -9.12
N LEU A 201 12.38 -10.32 -8.17
CA LEU A 201 12.92 -9.22 -7.35
C LEU A 201 13.99 -9.69 -6.35
N GLY A 202 13.90 -10.95 -5.91
CA GLY A 202 14.84 -11.56 -4.97
C GLY A 202 14.79 -10.91 -3.57
N ALA A 203 15.95 -10.87 -2.91
CA ALA A 203 16.07 -10.33 -1.54
C ALA A 203 16.16 -8.79 -1.50
N THR A 204 16.43 -8.15 -2.64
CA THR A 204 16.63 -6.71 -2.74
C THR A 204 15.35 -5.96 -2.40
N ARG A 205 15.49 -4.90 -1.60
CA ARG A 205 14.37 -4.08 -1.12
C ARG A 205 14.63 -2.59 -1.21
N LEU A 206 15.82 -2.18 -1.65
CA LEU A 206 16.25 -0.79 -1.74
C LEU A 206 16.92 -0.59 -3.10
N TRP A 207 16.35 0.29 -3.91
CA TRP A 207 16.93 0.73 -5.17
C TRP A 207 17.12 2.25 -5.09
N PRO A 208 18.33 2.73 -4.76
CA PRO A 208 18.61 4.15 -4.59
C PRO A 208 18.17 4.98 -5.81
N GLY A 209 17.61 6.17 -5.54
CA GLY A 209 17.03 7.04 -6.57
C GLY A 209 15.75 6.52 -7.22
N LYS A 210 15.24 5.36 -6.79
CA LYS A 210 13.98 4.77 -7.28
C LYS A 210 13.03 4.52 -6.12
N LEU A 211 13.04 3.32 -5.55
CA LEU A 211 12.05 2.91 -4.56
C LEU A 211 12.62 2.00 -3.47
N ARG A 212 11.90 1.91 -2.36
CA ARG A 212 12.12 0.96 -1.27
C ARG A 212 10.84 0.16 -1.01
N ILE A 213 11.00 -1.13 -0.70
CA ILE A 213 9.91 -2.00 -0.25
C ILE A 213 10.18 -2.41 1.20
N LEU A 214 9.34 -1.94 2.12
CA LEU A 214 9.42 -2.33 3.53
C LEU A 214 8.94 -3.77 3.72
N ARG A 215 9.54 -4.45 4.71
CA ARG A 215 9.13 -5.80 5.09
C ARG A 215 7.72 -5.78 5.69
N ARG A 216 7.05 -6.92 5.61
CA ARG A 216 5.78 -7.16 6.29
C ARG A 216 5.90 -6.76 7.78
N GLY A 217 4.96 -5.94 8.25
CA GLY A 217 4.92 -5.48 9.64
C GLY A 217 5.92 -4.39 10.01
N HIS A 218 6.63 -3.81 9.04
CA HIS A 218 7.61 -2.74 9.28
C HIS A 218 7.21 -1.39 8.65
N ALA A 219 6.04 -1.33 7.99
CA ALA A 219 5.48 -0.10 7.45
C ALA A 219 4.60 0.60 8.51
N TRP A 220 4.13 1.81 8.19
CA TRP A 220 3.17 2.56 9.01
C TRP A 220 1.79 1.88 9.08
N VAL A 221 1.51 0.94 8.17
CA VAL A 221 0.24 0.23 8.06
C VAL A 221 0.45 -1.27 8.14
N ARG A 222 -0.50 -1.95 8.79
CA ARG A 222 -0.76 -3.38 8.57
C ARG A 222 -2.25 -3.68 8.57
N ASP A 223 -2.63 -4.82 8.01
CA ASP A 223 -4.03 -5.24 8.01
C ASP A 223 -4.52 -5.57 9.44
N TRP A 224 -5.74 -5.16 9.78
CA TRP A 224 -6.30 -5.29 11.14
C TRP A 224 -6.47 -6.75 11.58
N PHE A 225 -6.82 -7.65 10.65
CA PHE A 225 -7.17 -9.04 10.96
C PHE A 225 -5.99 -9.85 11.48
N LEU A 226 -4.75 -9.38 11.28
CA LEU A 226 -3.55 -10.06 11.78
C LEU A 226 -3.53 -10.16 13.31
N THR A 227 -4.21 -9.22 13.97
CA THR A 227 -4.27 -9.16 15.44
C THR A 227 -5.68 -8.87 15.97
N THR A 228 -6.69 -9.06 15.13
CA THR A 228 -8.09 -8.74 15.44
C THR A 228 -8.23 -7.34 16.06
N ASP A 229 -7.71 -6.35 15.33
CA ASP A 229 -7.68 -4.93 15.74
C ASP A 229 -6.80 -4.58 16.95
N SER A 230 -6.17 -5.56 17.60
CA SER A 230 -5.22 -5.28 18.69
C SER A 230 -3.96 -4.61 18.15
N TRP A 231 -3.31 -3.77 18.94
CA TRP A 231 -2.16 -2.97 18.51
C TRP A 231 -1.11 -2.85 19.61
N SER A 232 0.12 -2.53 19.23
CA SER A 232 1.26 -2.30 20.12
C SER A 232 1.83 -0.90 19.93
N GLU A 233 2.74 -0.50 20.81
CA GLU A 233 3.45 0.78 20.73
C GLU A 233 4.27 1.01 19.45
N ARG A 234 4.46 -0.02 18.61
CA ARG A 234 5.12 0.07 17.30
C ARG A 234 4.15 0.26 16.14
N ASP A 235 2.87 -0.01 16.35
CA ASP A 235 1.85 0.17 15.33
C ASP A 235 1.48 1.64 15.20
N PHE A 236 1.18 2.10 13.99
CA PHE A 236 0.67 3.45 13.74
C PHE A 236 -0.75 3.41 13.16
N MET A 237 -0.93 2.75 12.02
CA MET A 237 -2.21 2.64 11.32
C MET A 237 -2.62 1.19 11.09
N LEU A 238 -3.92 0.94 11.11
CA LEU A 238 -4.52 -0.33 10.68
C LEU A 238 -5.33 -0.11 9.39
N HIS A 239 -5.16 -1.02 8.44
CA HIS A 239 -5.88 -1.03 7.18
C HIS A 239 -7.06 -2.01 7.21
N GLY A 240 -8.15 -1.63 6.55
CA GLY A 240 -9.36 -2.44 6.36
C GLY A 240 -10.54 -2.07 7.24
N TRP A 241 -10.55 -0.87 7.83
CA TRP A 241 -11.66 -0.34 8.62
C TRP A 241 -12.76 0.24 7.73
N LYS A 242 -13.72 -0.60 7.34
CA LYS A 242 -14.82 -0.24 6.43
C LYS A 242 -16.12 0.17 7.16
N ALA A 243 -16.05 0.52 8.43
CA ALA A 243 -17.23 0.79 9.26
C ALA A 243 -17.52 2.30 9.41
N GLN A 244 -18.82 2.65 9.49
CA GLN A 244 -19.25 4.01 9.86
C GLN A 244 -19.29 4.25 11.35
N ASN A 245 -19.62 3.23 12.13
CA ASN A 245 -19.74 3.30 13.57
C ASN A 245 -19.13 2.05 14.20
N ILE A 246 -18.80 2.15 15.49
CA ILE A 246 -18.40 0.99 16.28
C ILE A 246 -19.68 0.25 16.69
N SER A 247 -19.90 -0.93 16.12
CA SER A 247 -21.02 -1.81 16.49
C SER A 247 -20.64 -2.73 17.65
N SER A 248 -21.64 -3.39 18.25
CA SER A 248 -21.40 -4.44 19.24
C SER A 248 -20.71 -5.68 18.68
N SER A 249 -20.82 -5.92 17.36
CA SER A 249 -20.19 -7.06 16.68
C SER A 249 -18.74 -6.82 16.27
N TRP A 250 -18.27 -5.58 16.33
CA TRP A 250 -16.89 -5.22 16.02
C TRP A 250 -16.14 -4.83 17.28
N GLU A 251 -15.17 -5.65 17.66
CA GLU A 251 -14.25 -5.33 18.74
C GLU A 251 -13.17 -4.32 18.30
N SER A 252 -13.62 -3.11 17.97
CA SER A 252 -12.79 -1.96 17.61
C SER A 252 -11.71 -1.68 18.68
N PRO A 253 -10.54 -1.11 18.33
CA PRO A 253 -9.57 -0.69 19.33
C PRO A 253 -10.07 0.48 20.19
N PHE A 254 -11.19 1.11 19.82
CA PHE A 254 -11.77 2.23 20.54
C PHE A 254 -13.07 1.86 21.25
N THR A 255 -13.37 2.55 22.35
CA THR A 255 -14.65 2.46 23.05
C THR A 255 -15.74 3.29 22.36
N ARG A 256 -15.33 4.38 21.68
CA ARG A 256 -16.18 5.21 20.82
C ARG A 256 -15.37 5.73 19.64
N VAL A 257 -16.05 6.08 18.55
CA VAL A 257 -15.40 6.66 17.37
C VAL A 257 -14.68 7.95 17.78
N PRO A 258 -13.40 8.15 17.39
CA PRO A 258 -12.70 9.40 17.65
C PRO A 258 -13.49 10.62 17.15
N VAL A 259 -13.49 11.70 17.92
CA VAL A 259 -14.18 12.95 17.58
C VAL A 259 -13.11 14.01 17.33
N PRO A 260 -12.91 14.47 16.07
CA PRO A 260 -11.79 15.36 15.72
C PRO A 260 -11.68 16.63 16.57
N ASN A 261 -12.79 17.21 17.02
CA ASN A 261 -12.80 18.42 17.84
C ASN A 261 -12.33 18.18 19.29
N GLU A 262 -12.35 16.92 19.76
CA GLU A 262 -11.79 16.54 21.06
C GLU A 262 -10.29 16.24 20.97
N CYS A 263 -9.74 16.17 19.75
CA CYS A 263 -8.36 15.78 19.50
C CYS A 263 -7.42 16.99 19.48
N ASN A 264 -6.30 16.85 20.19
CA ASN A 264 -5.26 17.87 20.31
C ASN A 264 -3.91 17.19 20.59
N LYS A 265 -2.86 17.96 20.92
CA LYS A 265 -1.53 17.44 21.29
C LYS A 265 -1.63 16.31 22.33
N GLY A 266 -0.77 15.31 22.17
CA GLY A 266 -0.74 14.15 23.06
C GLY A 266 -1.80 13.11 22.69
N TYR A 267 -2.53 12.63 23.69
CA TYR A 267 -3.55 11.57 23.55
C TYR A 267 -4.99 12.09 23.75
N ALA A 268 -5.19 13.41 23.70
CA ALA A 268 -6.52 14.00 23.81
C ALA A 268 -7.45 13.50 22.69
N GLY A 269 -8.70 13.17 23.02
CA GLY A 269 -9.71 12.67 22.08
C GLY A 269 -9.61 11.18 21.74
N TRP A 270 -8.54 10.51 22.17
CA TRP A 270 -8.35 9.08 21.95
C TRP A 270 -8.95 8.25 23.08
N ASN A 271 -9.86 7.33 22.74
CA ASN A 271 -10.62 6.54 23.70
C ASN A 271 -10.40 5.05 23.42
N TRP A 272 -9.25 4.51 23.82
CA TRP A 272 -8.91 3.10 23.57
C TRP A 272 -9.60 2.13 24.51
N ARG A 273 -9.81 0.93 24.02
CA ARG A 273 -9.99 -0.28 24.82
C ARG A 273 -8.64 -0.75 25.34
N THR A 274 -8.46 -0.80 26.65
CA THR A 274 -7.18 -1.17 27.27
C THR A 274 -6.70 -2.55 26.86
N GLU A 275 -7.63 -3.50 26.69
CA GLU A 275 -7.38 -4.87 26.28
C GLU A 275 -6.93 -5.01 24.81
N LYS A 276 -7.17 -3.99 23.98
CA LYS A 276 -6.73 -3.97 22.58
C LYS A 276 -5.29 -3.50 22.44
N ARG A 277 -4.69 -2.90 23.47
CA ARG A 277 -3.25 -2.60 23.48
C ARG A 277 -2.50 -3.80 24.05
N ILE A 278 -1.76 -4.49 23.19
CA ILE A 278 -1.00 -5.71 23.53
C ILE A 278 0.51 -5.49 23.40
N SER A 279 1.31 -6.41 23.94
CA SER A 279 2.77 -6.30 23.89
C SER A 279 3.33 -6.55 22.48
N ILE A 280 4.55 -6.08 22.23
CA ILE A 280 5.27 -6.39 20.98
C ILE A 280 5.47 -7.91 20.83
N ASP A 281 5.69 -8.64 21.93
CA ASP A 281 5.87 -10.10 21.89
C ASP A 281 4.57 -10.83 21.51
N ASP A 282 3.41 -10.32 21.93
CA ASP A 282 2.11 -10.85 21.53
C ASP A 282 1.83 -10.59 20.04
N VAL A 283 2.15 -9.39 19.55
CA VAL A 283 2.06 -9.07 18.10
C VAL A 283 2.99 -9.98 17.31
N ARG A 284 4.24 -10.17 17.75
CA ARG A 284 5.22 -11.07 17.09
C ARG A 284 4.71 -12.51 17.03
N SER A 285 4.12 -12.98 18.12
CA SER A 285 3.53 -14.33 18.20
C SER A 285 2.32 -14.49 17.27
N GLN A 286 1.52 -13.45 17.11
CA GLN A 286 0.41 -13.42 16.14
C GLN A 286 0.91 -13.40 14.70
N PHE A 287 1.93 -12.61 14.40
CA PHE A 287 2.56 -12.60 13.07
C PHE A 287 3.14 -13.97 12.72
N ALA A 288 3.89 -14.61 13.61
CA ALA A 288 4.45 -15.94 13.37
C ALA A 288 3.35 -16.98 13.06
N ARG A 289 2.22 -16.92 13.78
CA ARG A 289 1.05 -17.78 13.50
C ARG A 289 0.43 -17.47 12.14
N ALA A 290 0.24 -16.21 11.81
CA ALA A 290 -0.29 -15.78 10.52
C ALA A 290 0.62 -16.21 9.35
N GLU A 291 1.94 -16.08 9.49
CA GLU A 291 2.90 -16.51 8.47
C GLU A 291 2.87 -18.02 8.27
N LYS A 292 2.84 -18.81 9.37
CA LYS A 292 2.73 -20.27 9.30
C LYS A 292 1.42 -20.70 8.65
N SER A 293 0.30 -20.11 9.06
CA SER A 293 -1.02 -20.42 8.51
C SER A 293 -1.10 -20.05 7.03
N GLY A 294 -0.64 -18.86 6.65
CA GLY A 294 -0.59 -18.41 5.26
C GLY A 294 0.26 -19.33 4.39
N GLY A 295 1.43 -19.78 4.87
CA GLY A 295 2.28 -20.71 4.12
C GLY A 295 1.62 -22.07 3.88
N ILE A 296 0.86 -22.60 4.85
CA ILE A 296 0.10 -23.84 4.70
C ILE A 296 -1.04 -23.65 3.69
N ALA A 297 -1.78 -22.55 3.82
CA ALA A 297 -2.91 -22.21 2.96
C ALA A 297 -2.51 -21.71 1.56
N PHE A 298 -1.21 -21.49 1.32
CA PHE A 298 -0.72 -20.95 0.04
C PHE A 298 -1.07 -21.91 -1.11
N PRO A 299 -1.74 -21.43 -2.17
CA PRO A 299 -2.26 -22.27 -3.25
C PRO A 299 -1.17 -23.15 -3.88
N LYS A 300 -1.49 -24.40 -4.21
CA LYS A 300 -0.50 -25.33 -4.81
C LYS A 300 -0.12 -24.89 -6.21
N GLU A 301 -1.09 -24.38 -6.96
CA GLU A 301 -0.98 -23.80 -8.30
C GLU A 301 -0.05 -22.60 -8.34
N ALA A 302 0.14 -21.91 -7.21
CA ALA A 302 0.99 -20.73 -7.07
C ALA A 302 2.45 -21.06 -6.74
N ARG A 303 2.77 -22.32 -6.42
CA ARG A 303 4.13 -22.77 -6.05
C ARG A 303 4.95 -23.08 -7.29
N ILE A 304 5.12 -22.06 -8.12
CA ILE A 304 5.82 -22.15 -9.39
C ILE A 304 7.25 -21.62 -9.29
N PHE A 305 8.11 -22.13 -10.17
CA PHE A 305 9.46 -21.62 -10.40
C PHE A 305 9.59 -21.32 -11.88
N SER A 306 9.62 -20.05 -12.26
CA SER A 306 9.53 -19.62 -13.66
C SER A 306 10.57 -20.29 -14.56
N TYR A 307 11.82 -20.40 -14.10
CA TYR A 307 12.93 -21.03 -14.83
C TYR A 307 12.76 -22.55 -15.07
N LEU A 308 11.84 -23.22 -14.35
CA LEU A 308 11.49 -24.63 -14.58
C LEU A 308 10.30 -24.81 -15.51
N THR A 309 9.52 -23.75 -15.75
CA THR A 309 8.22 -23.82 -16.44
C THR A 309 8.18 -23.03 -17.75
N GLU A 310 9.12 -22.09 -17.94
CA GLU A 310 9.23 -21.25 -19.13
C GLU A 310 10.60 -21.45 -19.78
N PRO A 311 10.71 -21.33 -21.12
CA PRO A 311 11.99 -21.33 -21.80
C PRO A 311 12.86 -20.17 -21.32
N ASP A 312 14.06 -20.48 -20.84
CA ASP A 312 15.06 -19.49 -20.44
C ASP A 312 15.92 -19.08 -21.65
N VAL A 313 16.66 -20.05 -22.20
CA VAL A 313 17.62 -19.81 -23.31
C VAL A 313 17.00 -20.09 -24.69
N GLY A 314 16.00 -20.97 -24.76
CA GLY A 314 15.49 -21.51 -26.03
C GLY A 314 14.87 -20.49 -26.98
N GLU A 315 14.43 -19.33 -26.46
CA GLU A 315 13.79 -18.27 -27.28
C GLU A 315 14.77 -17.22 -27.79
N CYS A 316 15.98 -17.14 -27.25
CA CYS A 316 16.93 -16.07 -27.53
C CYS A 316 18.31 -16.57 -28.00
N TYR A 317 18.59 -17.87 -27.91
CA TYR A 317 19.88 -18.44 -28.30
C TYR A 317 20.24 -18.16 -29.77
N PRO A 318 21.50 -17.79 -30.08
CA PRO A 318 22.64 -17.57 -29.18
C PRO A 318 22.78 -16.14 -28.62
N TYR A 319 21.82 -15.26 -28.87
CA TYR A 319 21.91 -13.81 -28.64
C TYR A 319 21.16 -13.33 -27.39
N CYS A 320 21.07 -14.15 -26.35
CA CYS A 320 20.27 -13.85 -25.16
C CYS A 320 20.67 -12.54 -24.46
N ASP A 321 21.95 -12.19 -24.48
CA ASP A 321 22.44 -10.94 -23.89
C ASP A 321 21.97 -9.69 -24.65
N GLU A 322 21.67 -9.80 -25.95
CA GLU A 322 21.09 -8.71 -26.75
C GLU A 322 19.61 -8.48 -26.41
N TRP A 323 18.96 -9.47 -25.80
CA TRP A 323 17.57 -9.41 -25.35
C TRP A 323 17.42 -8.92 -23.91
N THR A 324 18.49 -8.80 -23.12
CA THR A 324 18.47 -8.20 -21.77
C THR A 324 18.47 -6.67 -21.78
#